data_AF-A0A821RSV3-F1
#
_entry.id   AF-A0A821RSV3-F1
#
_cell.length_a   1.000
_cell.length_b   1.000
_cell.length_c   1.000
_cell.angle_alpha   90.00
_cell.angle_beta   90.00
_cell.angle_gamma   90.00
#
_symmetry.space_group_name_H-M   'P 1'
#
loop_
_entity.id
_entity.type
_entity.pdbx_description
1 polymer ?
#
loop_
_entity_poly.entity_id
_entity_poly.type
_entity_poly.pdbx_seq_one_letter_code
_entity_poly.pdbx_strand_id
1 'polypeptide(L)'
;MASRFSGALQLTDLDDFITPSQECIKPVKIEKTKSKTGAKIKIGEDGYFDLSSGREQKLQKVEITLADCLACSGCITSAESVLVTKQSQEELLRVLSERKYTDSKGATMDVSLVVVSISPQPLLSLALRYKLTAQEATRKVSGYFKKLGADLVLDMTLAEDFSLLEAQQEFLERYRNQQNDPSGKYLPMLASSCPGWVCYAEKTHGSFILPYISSTKSPQQIQGSLVKQHLAGRRELQPSALYHVTLMPCYDKKLEASREDFYSEVYNCQDVDCVITAIELEQMLSSDDKSLSDIMDGELDWPWDESDAKGIKGHIGSGSGGYSDAVFLHAADQLFGATDPPLEYKNLRNPDFREASLEKDGKEVLKFAIANGFRNIQNLVQKLKRGKSPYHYVEVMACPSGCLNGGAQIRPYQGESTRELVGQLYTMYRELPQSEDENQTVSRLYNEWLSGKHSDKARAMLHTQYHALEKSDVALNIKW
;
A
#
# COMPACT_ATOMS: atom_id res chain seq x y z
N MET A 1 59.34 -9.18 1.46
CA MET A 1 58.24 -9.42 2.42
C MET A 1 57.10 -8.50 2.05
N ALA A 2 56.09 -9.00 1.33
CA ALA A 2 54.89 -8.25 1.01
C ALA A 2 53.68 -9.14 1.34
N SER A 3 52.81 -8.56 2.16
CA SER A 3 51.73 -9.18 2.91
C SER A 3 50.60 -9.69 2.01
N ARG A 4 50.07 -10.87 2.38
CA ARG A 4 48.80 -11.40 1.91
C ARG A 4 47.65 -10.45 2.29
N PHE A 5 46.79 -10.11 1.34
CA PHE A 5 45.43 -9.64 1.60
C PHE A 5 44.45 -10.39 0.69
N SER A 6 43.40 -10.91 1.33
CA SER A 6 42.33 -11.73 0.79
C SER A 6 41.35 -10.88 -0.03
N GLY A 7 40.79 -11.47 -1.09
CA GLY A 7 39.79 -10.85 -1.98
C GLY A 7 38.47 -10.54 -1.27
N ALA A 8 38.40 -9.34 -0.69
CA ALA A 8 37.16 -8.72 -0.24
C ALA A 8 36.82 -7.56 -1.19
N LEU A 9 35.55 -7.50 -1.59
CA LEU A 9 34.95 -6.58 -2.54
C LEU A 9 35.51 -5.15 -2.44
N GLN A 10 36.01 -4.64 -3.58
CA GLN A 10 36.08 -3.20 -3.81
C GLN A 10 34.65 -2.68 -4.00
N LEU A 11 34.06 -2.18 -2.92
CA LEU A 11 32.85 -1.37 -2.92
C LEU A 11 33.22 0.04 -3.38
N THR A 12 33.14 0.28 -4.67
CA THR A 12 33.09 1.63 -5.25
C THR A 12 31.83 1.73 -6.11
N ASP A 13 31.11 2.83 -5.92
CA ASP A 13 29.84 3.25 -6.55
C ASP A 13 28.55 2.81 -5.83
N LEU A 14 28.32 3.50 -4.70
CA LEU A 14 27.16 3.46 -3.82
C LEU A 14 26.14 4.54 -4.24
N ASP A 15 25.30 4.24 -5.21
CA ASP A 15 23.99 4.87 -5.33
C ASP A 15 22.94 3.93 -4.70
N ASP A 16 21.93 4.47 -4.02
CA ASP A 16 20.74 3.70 -3.59
C ASP A 16 19.90 3.19 -4.77
N PHE A 17 20.37 3.44 -6.00
CA PHE A 17 19.91 2.87 -7.25
C PHE A 17 20.74 1.63 -7.59
N ILE A 18 20.08 0.47 -7.69
CA ILE A 18 20.72 -0.70 -8.30
C ILE A 18 20.86 -0.41 -9.80
N THR A 19 22.07 -0.14 -10.27
CA THR A 19 22.35 0.06 -11.70
C THR A 19 21.83 -1.15 -12.51
N PRO A 20 21.08 -0.95 -13.61
CA PRO A 20 20.53 -2.06 -14.38
C PRO A 20 21.64 -2.90 -15.02
N SER A 21 21.48 -4.23 -15.05
CA SER A 21 22.26 -5.11 -15.90
C SER A 21 22.00 -4.74 -17.37
N GLN A 22 23.03 -4.25 -18.06
CA GLN A 22 22.95 -3.76 -19.45
C GLN A 22 22.83 -4.87 -20.51
N GLU A 23 21.82 -5.74 -20.40
CA GLU A 23 21.49 -6.63 -21.51
C GLU A 23 20.03 -6.41 -21.94
N CYS A 24 19.88 -5.92 -23.17
CA CYS A 24 18.66 -5.78 -23.97
C CYS A 24 17.81 -4.51 -23.81
N ILE A 25 18.26 -3.39 -24.38
CA ILE A 25 17.38 -2.31 -24.86
C ILE A 25 17.69 -2.03 -26.34
N LYS A 26 16.73 -2.33 -27.22
CA LYS A 26 16.64 -1.72 -28.56
C LYS A 26 15.26 -1.07 -28.66
N PRO A 27 15.16 0.24 -28.92
CA PRO A 27 13.87 0.91 -28.97
C PRO A 27 13.07 0.48 -30.21
N VAL A 28 11.83 0.03 -30.00
CA VAL A 28 10.85 -0.24 -31.08
C VAL A 28 9.78 0.85 -31.05
N LYS A 29 9.38 1.32 -32.24
CA LYS A 29 8.34 2.34 -32.43
C LYS A 29 6.96 1.80 -32.06
N ILE A 30 6.18 2.61 -31.34
CA ILE A 30 4.82 2.29 -30.87
C ILE A 30 3.79 2.66 -31.96
N GLU A 31 2.98 1.68 -32.37
CA GLU A 31 1.76 1.92 -33.16
C GLU A 31 0.52 1.73 -32.26
N LYS A 32 -0.34 2.75 -32.19
CA LYS A 32 -1.57 2.74 -31.37
C LYS A 32 -2.65 1.88 -32.06
N THR A 33 -3.14 0.83 -31.40
CA THR A 33 -4.38 0.14 -31.79
C THR A 33 -5.39 0.08 -30.64
N LYS A 34 -6.67 0.30 -30.98
CA LYS A 34 -7.82 0.29 -30.08
C LYS A 34 -8.15 -1.16 -29.69
N SER A 35 -8.15 -1.50 -28.41
CA SER A 35 -8.67 -2.80 -27.91
C SER A 35 -10.02 -2.62 -27.21
N LYS A 36 -10.86 -3.66 -27.23
CA LYS A 36 -12.16 -3.74 -26.54
C LYS A 36 -12.04 -4.74 -25.38
N THR A 37 -12.79 -4.52 -24.30
CA THR A 37 -12.71 -5.17 -22.98
C THR A 37 -13.36 -6.57 -22.89
N GLY A 38 -12.87 -7.42 -21.95
CA GLY A 38 -13.43 -8.74 -21.57
C GLY A 38 -12.44 -9.94 -21.50
N ALA A 39 -11.13 -9.70 -21.43
CA ALA A 39 -10.10 -10.69 -21.76
C ALA A 39 -9.94 -11.86 -20.76
N LYS A 40 -10.25 -13.08 -21.22
CA LYS A 40 -9.59 -14.28 -20.69
C LYS A 40 -8.15 -14.28 -21.19
N ILE A 41 -7.18 -14.16 -20.28
CA ILE A 41 -5.77 -14.15 -20.65
C ILE A 41 -5.26 -15.58 -20.71
N LYS A 42 -4.63 -15.95 -21.82
CA LYS A 42 -3.91 -17.22 -21.97
C LYS A 42 -2.42 -16.94 -22.04
N ILE A 43 -1.67 -17.60 -21.18
CA ILE A 43 -0.21 -17.56 -21.16
C ILE A 43 0.28 -18.61 -22.18
N GLY A 44 0.99 -18.17 -23.21
CA GLY A 44 1.65 -19.05 -24.19
C GLY A 44 3.17 -18.92 -24.11
N GLU A 45 3.90 -19.82 -24.76
CA GLU A 45 5.38 -19.83 -24.77
C GLU A 45 5.98 -18.52 -25.30
N ASP A 46 5.26 -17.81 -26.17
CA ASP A 46 5.73 -16.58 -26.83
C ASP A 46 5.10 -15.27 -26.31
N GLY A 47 4.31 -15.29 -25.23
CA GLY A 47 3.76 -14.08 -24.59
C GLY A 47 2.32 -14.18 -24.08
N TYR A 48 1.73 -13.02 -23.77
CA TYR A 48 0.36 -12.90 -23.25
C TYR A 48 -0.63 -12.63 -24.36
N PHE A 49 -1.73 -13.39 -24.39
CA PHE A 49 -2.77 -13.29 -25.41
C PHE A 49 -4.12 -12.95 -24.79
N ASP A 50 -4.82 -12.00 -25.41
CA ASP A 50 -6.20 -11.65 -25.11
C ASP A 50 -7.15 -12.54 -25.95
N LEU A 51 -8.10 -13.22 -25.30
CA LEU A 51 -9.12 -14.07 -25.92
C LEU A 51 -10.52 -13.42 -25.98
N SER A 52 -10.71 -12.19 -25.49
CA SER A 52 -12.03 -11.53 -25.41
C SER A 52 -12.75 -11.39 -26.75
N SER A 53 -12.00 -11.29 -27.84
CA SER A 53 -12.51 -10.98 -29.17
C SER A 53 -12.82 -12.21 -30.04
N GLY A 54 -12.67 -13.43 -29.51
CA GLY A 54 -12.75 -14.66 -30.31
C GLY A 54 -11.56 -14.88 -31.26
N ARG A 55 -10.53 -14.01 -31.20
CA ARG A 55 -9.24 -14.15 -31.87
C ARG A 55 -8.12 -13.92 -30.84
N GLU A 56 -7.06 -14.73 -30.89
CA GLU A 56 -5.86 -14.55 -30.05
C GLU A 56 -5.14 -13.25 -30.44
N GLN A 57 -5.18 -12.21 -29.60
CA GLN A 57 -4.45 -10.95 -29.82
C GLN A 57 -3.27 -10.84 -28.83
N LYS A 58 -2.05 -10.74 -29.36
CA LYS A 58 -0.82 -10.62 -28.56
C LYS A 58 -0.72 -9.22 -27.94
N LEU A 59 -0.61 -9.15 -26.61
CA LEU A 59 -0.47 -7.89 -25.87
C LEU A 59 0.95 -7.32 -26.02
N GLN A 60 1.07 -6.01 -26.27
CA GLN A 60 2.37 -5.34 -26.35
C GLN A 60 2.93 -5.07 -24.95
N LYS A 61 4.22 -5.34 -24.79
CA LYS A 61 5.00 -5.02 -23.59
C LYS A 61 5.34 -3.53 -23.61
N VAL A 62 4.89 -2.77 -22.60
CA VAL A 62 5.24 -1.35 -22.42
C VAL A 62 6.39 -1.26 -21.42
N GLU A 63 7.37 -0.40 -21.70
CA GLU A 63 8.48 -0.12 -20.79
C GLU A 63 8.04 0.87 -19.70
N ILE A 64 8.08 0.44 -18.44
CA ILE A 64 8.06 1.32 -17.28
C ILE A 64 9.49 1.82 -17.09
N THR A 65 9.71 3.13 -17.00
CA THR A 65 11.07 3.64 -16.78
C THR A 65 11.50 3.42 -15.34
N LEU A 66 12.80 3.21 -15.10
CA LEU A 66 13.39 2.99 -13.78
C LEU A 66 13.07 4.11 -12.76
N ALA A 67 12.68 5.31 -13.22
CA ALA A 67 12.31 6.43 -12.37
C ALA A 67 10.89 6.33 -11.79
N ASP A 68 10.04 5.49 -12.38
CA ASP A 68 8.63 5.34 -12.01
C ASP A 68 8.42 4.30 -10.91
N CYS A 69 9.40 3.43 -10.67
CA CYS A 69 9.33 2.39 -9.66
C CYS A 69 10.50 2.55 -8.67
N LEU A 70 10.21 3.09 -7.47
CA LEU A 70 11.16 3.04 -6.35
C LEU A 70 11.34 1.61 -5.79
N ALA A 71 10.62 0.62 -6.31
CA ALA A 71 10.91 -0.79 -6.07
C ALA A 71 12.06 -1.28 -6.97
N CYS A 72 12.88 -2.16 -6.41
CA CYS A 72 14.14 -2.63 -6.97
C CYS A 72 14.14 -2.80 -8.50
N SER A 73 15.24 -2.41 -9.15
CA SER A 73 15.55 -2.78 -10.53
C SER A 73 15.23 -4.27 -10.75
N GLY A 74 14.15 -4.57 -11.48
CA GLY A 74 13.72 -5.94 -11.77
C GLY A 74 12.66 -6.57 -10.84
N CYS A 75 12.05 -5.81 -9.92
CA CYS A 75 10.98 -6.31 -9.05
C CYS A 75 9.63 -6.45 -9.75
N ILE A 76 9.38 -5.72 -10.85
CA ILE A 76 8.11 -5.76 -11.59
C ILE A 76 8.30 -6.58 -12.87
N THR A 77 7.53 -7.65 -13.02
CA THR A 77 7.48 -8.47 -14.23
C THR A 77 6.71 -7.76 -15.34
N SER A 78 6.86 -8.20 -16.59
CA SER A 78 6.11 -7.60 -17.71
C SER A 78 4.59 -7.72 -17.55
N ALA A 79 4.10 -8.77 -16.87
CA ALA A 79 2.68 -8.90 -16.52
C ALA A 79 2.25 -7.84 -15.50
N GLU A 80 3.06 -7.63 -14.46
CA GLU A 80 2.80 -6.63 -13.43
C GLU A 80 2.85 -5.20 -13.97
N SER A 81 3.74 -4.93 -14.94
CA SER A 81 3.71 -3.65 -15.65
C SER A 81 2.37 -3.42 -16.36
N VAL A 82 1.80 -4.45 -16.98
CA VAL A 82 0.47 -4.37 -17.59
C VAL A 82 -0.61 -4.14 -16.54
N LEU A 83 -0.54 -4.80 -15.37
CA LEU A 83 -1.50 -4.59 -14.28
C LEU A 83 -1.46 -3.16 -13.73
N VAL A 84 -0.27 -2.58 -13.58
CA VAL A 84 -0.08 -1.18 -13.19
C VAL A 84 -0.69 -0.25 -14.23
N THR A 85 -0.41 -0.45 -15.52
CA THR A 85 -0.93 0.42 -16.58
C THR A 85 -2.44 0.28 -16.78
N LYS A 86 -3.02 -0.89 -16.49
CA LYS A 86 -4.48 -1.09 -16.54
C LYS A 86 -5.23 -0.25 -15.51
N GLN A 87 -4.58 0.09 -14.39
CA GLN A 87 -5.14 0.99 -13.39
C GLN A 87 -4.55 2.38 -13.61
N SER A 88 -5.17 3.21 -14.43
CA SER A 88 -4.67 4.56 -14.74
C SER A 88 -5.78 5.61 -14.69
N GLN A 89 -5.38 6.88 -14.77
CA GLN A 89 -6.32 7.99 -14.94
C GLN A 89 -7.18 7.84 -16.19
N GLU A 90 -6.62 7.33 -17.30
CA GLU A 90 -7.40 7.10 -18.52
C GLU A 90 -8.47 6.03 -18.31
N GLU A 91 -8.15 4.97 -17.57
CA GLU A 91 -9.12 3.93 -17.21
C GLU A 91 -10.22 4.49 -16.31
N LEU A 92 -9.86 5.25 -15.27
CA LEU A 92 -10.85 5.91 -14.42
C LEU A 92 -11.79 6.81 -15.23
N LEU A 93 -11.23 7.69 -16.06
CA LEU A 93 -12.02 8.59 -16.90
C LEU A 93 -12.89 7.82 -17.90
N ARG A 94 -12.38 6.71 -18.46
CA ARG A 94 -13.15 5.81 -19.32
C ARG A 94 -14.34 5.23 -18.55
N VAL A 95 -14.12 4.62 -17.38
CA VAL A 95 -15.19 4.04 -16.56
C VAL A 95 -16.23 5.08 -16.17
N LEU A 96 -15.80 6.29 -15.79
CA LEU A 96 -16.70 7.40 -15.49
C LEU A 96 -17.55 7.80 -16.72
N SER A 97 -16.95 7.83 -17.91
CA SER A 97 -17.64 8.17 -19.16
C SER A 97 -18.57 7.06 -19.68
N GLU A 98 -18.24 5.79 -19.40
CA GLU A 98 -18.95 4.61 -19.88
C GLU A 98 -19.92 4.02 -18.84
N ARG A 99 -20.00 4.62 -17.65
CA ARG A 99 -20.82 4.17 -16.52
C ARG A 99 -22.27 3.89 -16.94
N LYS A 100 -22.79 2.69 -16.62
CA LYS A 100 -24.22 2.36 -16.77
C LYS A 100 -24.81 1.73 -15.52
N TYR A 101 -26.08 2.02 -15.27
CA TYR A 101 -26.90 1.51 -14.17
C TYR A 101 -28.36 1.55 -14.59
N THR A 102 -29.11 0.48 -14.30
CA THR A 102 -30.56 0.45 -14.23
C THR A 102 -30.85 -0.81 -13.43
N ASP A 103 -31.80 -0.75 -12.52
CA ASP A 103 -32.00 -1.69 -11.43
C ASP A 103 -33.41 -2.32 -11.41
N SER A 104 -33.63 -3.17 -10.38
CA SER A 104 -34.83 -3.86 -9.85
C SER A 104 -35.95 -4.39 -10.77
N LYS A 105 -36.05 -4.02 -12.05
CA LYS A 105 -37.19 -4.33 -12.92
C LYS A 105 -36.87 -4.53 -14.41
N GLY A 106 -35.61 -4.73 -14.80
CA GLY A 106 -35.23 -5.20 -16.15
C GLY A 106 -34.17 -4.35 -16.87
N ALA A 107 -32.99 -4.23 -16.29
CA ALA A 107 -32.36 -2.94 -16.14
C ALA A 107 -30.81 -3.03 -16.26
N THR A 108 -30.15 -2.05 -16.91
CA THR A 108 -28.78 -2.10 -17.45
C THR A 108 -27.69 -1.57 -16.50
N MET A 109 -26.82 -2.41 -15.95
CA MET A 109 -25.74 -2.02 -15.02
C MET A 109 -24.34 -2.38 -15.54
N ASP A 110 -23.37 -1.49 -15.36
CA ASP A 110 -21.93 -1.69 -15.55
C ASP A 110 -21.14 -1.10 -14.36
N VAL A 111 -21.58 0.03 -13.81
CA VAL A 111 -21.11 0.56 -12.52
C VAL A 111 -22.24 1.40 -11.94
N SER A 112 -22.76 0.99 -10.79
CA SER A 112 -23.88 1.65 -10.09
C SER A 112 -23.43 2.74 -9.14
N LEU A 113 -22.25 2.56 -8.53
CA LEU A 113 -21.74 3.50 -7.54
C LEU A 113 -20.22 3.57 -7.66
N VAL A 114 -19.68 4.77 -7.90
CA VAL A 114 -18.26 5.05 -7.89
C VAL A 114 -17.89 5.65 -6.55
N VAL A 115 -16.99 4.97 -5.84
CA VAL A 115 -16.50 5.37 -4.52
C VAL A 115 -15.02 5.68 -4.63
N VAL A 116 -14.60 6.87 -4.21
CA VAL A 116 -13.19 7.26 -4.17
C VAL A 116 -12.75 7.37 -2.71
N SER A 117 -11.74 6.61 -2.29
CA SER A 117 -11.18 6.69 -0.94
C SER A 117 -9.82 7.39 -0.96
N ILE A 118 -9.61 8.38 -0.07
CA ILE A 118 -8.44 9.27 -0.06
C ILE A 118 -7.50 8.91 1.08
N SER A 119 -6.22 8.69 0.75
CA SER A 119 -5.14 8.47 1.72
C SER A 119 -4.55 9.81 2.17
N PRO A 120 -4.14 9.95 3.44
CA PRO A 120 -3.52 11.19 3.92
C PRO A 120 -2.26 11.57 3.13
N GLN A 121 -1.39 10.62 2.82
CA GLN A 121 -0.07 10.88 2.24
C GLN A 121 -0.10 11.55 0.85
N PRO A 122 -0.87 11.05 -0.15
CA PRO A 122 -0.98 11.72 -1.45
C PRO A 122 -1.72 13.05 -1.35
N LEU A 123 -2.71 13.14 -0.45
CA LEU A 123 -3.43 14.38 -0.21
C LEU A 123 -2.51 15.49 0.32
N LEU A 124 -1.66 15.19 1.31
CA LEU A 124 -0.71 16.15 1.85
C LEU A 124 0.32 16.58 0.80
N SER A 125 0.74 15.65 -0.07
CA SER A 125 1.62 15.94 -1.20
C SER A 125 1.01 16.97 -2.16
N LEU A 126 -0.28 16.80 -2.49
CA LEU A 126 -1.05 17.77 -3.27
C LEU A 126 -1.25 19.09 -2.51
N ALA A 127 -1.59 19.04 -1.23
CA ALA A 127 -1.78 20.23 -0.40
C ALA A 127 -0.54 21.12 -0.40
N LEU A 128 0.64 20.53 -0.18
CA LEU A 128 1.91 21.24 -0.21
C LEU A 128 2.21 21.81 -1.59
N ARG A 129 2.00 21.03 -2.66
CA ARG A 129 2.24 21.44 -4.06
C ARG A 129 1.43 22.68 -4.45
N TYR A 130 0.16 22.74 -4.03
CA TYR A 130 -0.77 23.82 -4.35
C TYR A 130 -0.87 24.89 -3.25
N LYS A 131 -0.01 24.83 -2.23
CA LYS A 131 0.04 25.78 -1.10
C LYS A 131 -1.31 25.90 -0.36
N LEU A 132 -1.96 24.76 -0.16
CA LEU A 132 -3.22 24.62 0.55
C LEU A 132 -2.97 23.98 1.92
N THR A 133 -3.85 24.27 2.89
CA THR A 133 -3.96 23.45 4.09
C THR A 133 -4.49 22.06 3.75
N ALA A 134 -4.27 21.07 4.63
CA ALA A 134 -4.80 19.72 4.45
C ALA A 134 -6.33 19.72 4.28
N GLN A 135 -7.03 20.57 5.04
CA GLN A 135 -8.49 20.68 4.98
C GLN A 135 -8.98 21.29 3.66
N GLU A 136 -8.31 22.36 3.18
CA GLU A 136 -8.63 22.94 1.86
C GLU A 136 -8.37 21.94 0.75
N ALA A 137 -7.21 21.28 0.74
CA ALA A 137 -6.89 20.25 -0.24
C ALA A 137 -7.92 19.11 -0.21
N THR A 138 -8.38 18.68 0.98
CA THR A 138 -9.43 17.66 1.11
C THR A 138 -10.70 18.08 0.36
N ARG A 139 -11.16 19.32 0.59
CA ARG A 139 -12.38 19.83 -0.08
C ARG A 139 -12.20 19.96 -1.58
N LYS A 140 -11.04 20.45 -2.04
CA LYS A 140 -10.74 20.62 -3.47
C LYS A 140 -10.63 19.27 -4.19
N VAL A 141 -9.93 18.30 -3.59
CA VAL A 141 -9.79 16.95 -4.16
C VAL A 141 -11.13 16.23 -4.18
N SER A 142 -11.93 16.33 -3.11
CA SER A 142 -13.29 15.78 -3.10
C SER A 142 -14.18 16.40 -4.18
N GLY A 143 -14.18 17.74 -4.27
CA GLY A 143 -14.90 18.45 -5.32
C GLY A 143 -14.45 18.07 -6.73
N TYR A 144 -13.15 17.82 -6.92
CA TYR A 144 -12.61 17.36 -8.21
C TYR A 144 -13.17 15.98 -8.59
N PHE A 145 -13.07 14.99 -7.70
CA PHE A 145 -13.58 13.65 -7.98
C PHE A 145 -15.10 13.63 -8.17
N LYS A 146 -15.86 14.42 -7.38
CA LYS A 146 -17.32 14.57 -7.56
C LYS A 146 -17.64 15.19 -8.91
N LYS A 147 -16.90 16.21 -9.34
CA LYS A 147 -17.04 16.81 -10.67
C LYS A 147 -16.76 15.81 -11.80
N LEU A 148 -15.81 14.90 -11.62
CA LEU A 148 -15.50 13.85 -12.58
C LEU A 148 -16.58 12.75 -12.64
N GLY A 149 -17.40 12.62 -11.59
CA GLY A 149 -18.52 11.68 -11.54
C GLY A 149 -18.47 10.64 -10.43
N ALA A 150 -17.59 10.82 -9.43
CA ALA A 150 -17.64 10.00 -8.20
C ALA A 150 -18.92 10.31 -7.42
N ASP A 151 -19.62 9.27 -6.95
CA ASP A 151 -20.83 9.43 -6.14
C ASP A 151 -20.49 9.66 -4.67
N LEU A 152 -19.43 8.99 -4.18
CA LEU A 152 -18.94 9.11 -2.81
C LEU A 152 -17.44 9.35 -2.81
N VAL A 153 -17.00 10.30 -1.98
CA VAL A 153 -15.58 10.53 -1.69
C VAL A 153 -15.36 10.38 -0.20
N LEU A 154 -14.57 9.38 0.19
CA LEU A 154 -14.35 8.95 1.56
C LEU A 154 -12.90 9.23 1.97
N ASP A 155 -12.63 9.43 3.25
CA ASP A 155 -11.29 9.23 3.80
C ASP A 155 -11.06 7.75 4.14
N MET A 156 -9.79 7.38 4.37
CA MET A 156 -9.38 6.03 4.77
C MET A 156 -9.01 5.90 6.25
N THR A 157 -9.28 6.92 7.08
CA THR A 157 -8.88 6.89 8.50
C THR A 157 -9.50 5.70 9.22
N LEU A 158 -10.77 5.40 8.95
CA LEU A 158 -11.46 4.26 9.56
C LEU A 158 -10.80 2.90 9.20
N ALA A 159 -10.34 2.74 7.96
CA ALA A 159 -9.63 1.53 7.54
C ALA A 159 -8.21 1.44 8.12
N GLU A 160 -7.55 2.58 8.33
CA GLU A 160 -6.28 2.66 9.05
C GLU A 160 -6.46 2.26 10.53
N ASP A 161 -7.52 2.72 11.19
CA ASP A 161 -7.85 2.33 12.57
C ASP A 161 -8.03 0.80 12.68
N PHE A 162 -8.80 0.18 11.79
CA PHE A 162 -8.95 -1.29 11.74
C PHE A 162 -7.59 -1.99 11.56
N SER A 163 -6.76 -1.52 10.62
CA SER A 163 -5.45 -2.13 10.36
C SER A 163 -4.52 -2.03 11.57
N LEU A 164 -4.54 -0.91 12.30
CA LEU A 164 -3.75 -0.74 13.52
C LEU A 164 -4.24 -1.64 14.65
N LEU A 165 -5.56 -1.72 14.87
CA LEU A 165 -6.14 -2.57 15.91
C LEU A 165 -5.86 -4.05 15.66
N GLU A 166 -5.97 -4.52 14.41
CA GLU A 166 -5.63 -5.92 14.07
C GLU A 166 -4.12 -6.18 14.19
N ALA A 167 -3.26 -5.26 13.75
CA ALA A 167 -1.80 -5.41 13.89
C ALA A 167 -1.37 -5.46 15.37
N GLN A 168 -2.00 -4.65 16.23
CA GLN A 168 -1.80 -4.69 17.68
C GLN A 168 -2.16 -6.07 18.26
N GLN A 169 -3.35 -6.58 17.94
CA GLN A 169 -3.79 -7.89 18.46
C GLN A 169 -2.92 -9.03 17.93
N GLU A 170 -2.62 -9.04 16.63
CA GLU A 170 -1.77 -10.04 16.01
C GLU A 170 -0.36 -10.05 16.65
N PHE A 171 0.19 -8.88 16.99
CA PHE A 171 1.46 -8.82 17.71
C PHE A 171 1.38 -9.44 19.10
N LEU A 172 0.34 -9.13 19.89
CA LEU A 172 0.15 -9.71 21.22
C LEU A 172 0.06 -11.25 21.16
N GLU A 173 -0.70 -11.77 20.19
CA GLU A 173 -0.84 -13.20 19.96
C GLU A 173 0.48 -13.85 19.57
N ARG A 174 1.19 -13.28 18.57
CA ARG A 174 2.51 -13.76 18.14
C ARG A 174 3.53 -13.73 19.27
N TYR A 175 3.53 -12.67 20.08
CA TYR A 175 4.43 -12.54 21.22
C TYR A 175 4.19 -13.65 22.24
N ARG A 176 2.93 -13.85 22.66
CA ARG A 176 2.54 -14.92 23.59
C ARG A 176 2.87 -16.31 23.04
N ASN A 177 2.61 -16.54 21.76
CA ASN A 177 2.93 -17.81 21.10
C ASN A 177 4.43 -18.07 21.05
N GLN A 178 5.26 -17.04 20.82
CA GLN A 178 6.71 -17.17 20.87
C GLN A 178 7.24 -17.54 22.25
N GLN A 179 6.59 -17.06 23.32
CA GLN A 179 6.95 -17.46 24.70
C GLN A 179 6.62 -18.94 24.96
N ASN A 180 5.50 -19.43 24.42
CA ASN A 180 5.06 -20.81 24.58
C ASN A 180 5.86 -21.79 23.70
N ASP A 181 6.25 -21.36 22.51
CA ASP A 181 7.07 -22.12 21.56
C ASP A 181 8.25 -21.25 21.07
N PRO A 182 9.41 -21.32 21.76
CA PRO A 182 10.61 -20.59 21.38
C PRO A 182 11.20 -21.00 20.02
N SER A 183 10.80 -22.14 19.47
CA SER A 183 11.23 -22.61 18.14
C SER A 183 10.34 -22.11 17.01
N GLY A 184 9.15 -21.61 17.36
CA GLY A 184 8.18 -21.06 16.43
C GLY A 184 8.69 -19.83 15.72
N LYS A 185 8.20 -19.63 14.48
CA LYS A 185 8.55 -18.49 13.63
C LYS A 185 7.53 -17.37 13.77
N TYR A 186 7.25 -16.95 15.00
CA TYR A 186 6.24 -15.91 15.27
C TYR A 186 6.86 -14.51 15.25
N LEU A 187 8.10 -14.37 15.76
CA LEU A 187 8.83 -13.11 15.87
C LEU A 187 10.18 -13.13 15.09
N PRO A 188 10.61 -11.99 14.52
CA PRO A 188 9.93 -10.69 14.51
C PRO A 188 8.64 -10.73 13.70
N MET A 189 7.60 -10.03 14.16
CA MET A 189 6.47 -9.70 13.31
C MET A 189 6.89 -8.55 12.38
N LEU A 190 6.82 -8.78 11.08
CA LEU A 190 7.16 -7.82 10.04
C LEU A 190 5.88 -7.19 9.51
N ALA A 191 5.80 -5.86 9.49
CA ALA A 191 4.63 -5.15 8.99
C ALA A 191 4.32 -5.51 7.52
N SER A 192 3.04 -5.48 7.17
CA SER A 192 2.51 -5.89 5.86
C SER A 192 1.94 -4.74 5.02
N SER A 193 1.80 -3.55 5.59
CA SER A 193 1.08 -2.43 4.95
C SER A 193 1.77 -1.89 3.69
N CYS A 194 3.07 -2.16 3.51
CA CYS A 194 3.88 -1.77 2.36
C CYS A 194 3.93 -2.86 1.28
N PRO A 195 3.27 -2.68 0.12
CA PRO A 195 3.22 -3.71 -0.91
C PRO A 195 4.57 -3.96 -1.57
N GLY A 196 5.43 -2.94 -1.74
CA GLY A 196 6.78 -3.12 -2.28
C GLY A 196 7.64 -4.06 -1.43
N TRP A 197 7.46 -4.04 -0.11
CA TRP A 197 8.09 -4.99 0.81
C TRP A 197 7.51 -6.40 0.64
N VAL A 198 6.19 -6.54 0.62
CA VAL A 198 5.51 -7.82 0.44
C VAL A 198 5.90 -8.49 -0.88
N CYS A 199 5.84 -7.77 -2.00
CA CYS A 199 6.25 -8.25 -3.31
C CYS A 199 7.72 -8.73 -3.30
N TYR A 200 8.61 -7.98 -2.66
CA TYR A 200 10.01 -8.37 -2.53
C TYR A 200 10.19 -9.66 -1.72
N ALA A 201 9.46 -9.78 -0.61
CA ALA A 201 9.48 -10.94 0.26
C ALA A 201 9.01 -12.21 -0.47
N GLU A 202 7.87 -12.13 -1.16
CA GLU A 202 7.27 -13.24 -1.93
C GLU A 202 8.19 -13.72 -3.07
N LYS A 203 8.82 -12.79 -3.80
CA LYS A 203 9.68 -13.11 -4.97
C LYS A 203 11.10 -13.54 -4.62
N THR A 204 11.66 -12.98 -3.55
CA THR A 204 13.12 -13.11 -3.30
C THR A 204 13.43 -14.05 -2.14
N HIS A 205 12.51 -14.20 -1.21
CA HIS A 205 12.78 -14.88 0.05
C HIS A 205 11.80 -16.01 0.35
N GLY A 206 10.63 -16.01 -0.32
CA GLY A 206 9.68 -17.11 -0.32
C GLY A 206 9.33 -17.60 1.07
N SER A 207 9.09 -18.91 1.20
CA SER A 207 8.57 -19.55 2.42
C SER A 207 9.38 -19.30 3.70
N PHE A 208 10.63 -18.85 3.62
CA PHE A 208 11.41 -18.51 4.80
C PHE A 208 10.87 -17.27 5.52
N ILE A 209 10.56 -16.22 4.76
CA ILE A 209 10.24 -14.89 5.33
C ILE A 209 8.74 -14.72 5.59
N LEU A 210 7.90 -15.33 4.77
CA LEU A 210 6.44 -15.11 4.79
C LEU A 210 5.77 -15.40 6.15
N PRO A 211 6.17 -16.42 6.93
CA PRO A 211 5.59 -16.66 8.25
C PRO A 211 5.74 -15.49 9.23
N TYR A 212 6.78 -14.67 9.04
CA TYR A 212 7.06 -13.51 9.88
C TYR A 212 6.22 -12.28 9.50
N ILE A 213 5.61 -12.25 8.31
CA ILE A 213 4.82 -11.10 7.86
C ILE A 213 3.46 -11.13 8.53
N SER A 214 3.04 -9.97 9.04
CA SER A 214 1.70 -9.69 9.57
C SER A 214 0.63 -10.12 8.57
N SER A 215 -0.34 -10.90 9.00
CA SER A 215 -1.48 -11.29 8.16
C SER A 215 -2.51 -10.18 8.00
N THR A 216 -2.45 -9.15 8.84
CA THR A 216 -3.34 -7.98 8.77
C THR A 216 -3.25 -7.31 7.38
N LYS A 217 -4.42 -7.10 6.75
CA LYS A 217 -4.55 -6.39 5.47
C LYS A 217 -4.12 -4.93 5.62
N SER A 218 -3.63 -4.33 4.54
CA SER A 218 -3.33 -2.90 4.52
C SER A 218 -4.62 -2.07 4.57
N PRO A 219 -4.54 -0.78 4.96
CA PRO A 219 -5.72 0.11 4.98
C PRO A 219 -6.45 0.19 3.63
N GLN A 220 -5.71 0.12 2.51
CA GLN A 220 -6.31 0.07 1.18
C GLN A 220 -7.29 -1.10 1.04
N GLN A 221 -6.85 -2.29 1.45
CA GLN A 221 -7.62 -3.51 1.25
C GLN A 221 -8.72 -3.66 2.30
N ILE A 222 -8.50 -3.17 3.52
CA ILE A 222 -9.57 -3.06 4.52
C ILE A 222 -10.65 -2.09 4.03
N GLN A 223 -10.28 -0.94 3.48
CA GLN A 223 -11.22 0.00 2.86
C GLN A 223 -11.98 -0.66 1.71
N GLY A 224 -11.29 -1.46 0.89
CA GLY A 224 -11.91 -2.25 -0.17
C GLY A 224 -12.98 -3.21 0.37
N SER A 225 -12.66 -3.98 1.41
CA SER A 225 -13.63 -4.85 2.09
C SER A 225 -14.80 -4.05 2.70
N LEU A 226 -14.54 -2.89 3.30
CA LEU A 226 -15.56 -2.02 3.87
C LEU A 226 -16.53 -1.49 2.79
N VAL A 227 -16.00 -1.03 1.65
CA VAL A 227 -16.79 -0.51 0.52
C VAL A 227 -17.55 -1.64 -0.17
N LYS A 228 -16.86 -2.71 -0.56
CA LYS A 228 -17.43 -3.80 -1.37
C LYS A 228 -18.35 -4.71 -0.59
N GLN A 229 -18.18 -4.86 0.72
CA GLN A 229 -19.04 -5.72 1.54
C GLN A 229 -20.03 -4.91 2.36
N HIS A 230 -19.55 -4.03 3.25
CA HIS A 230 -20.44 -3.34 4.19
C HIS A 230 -21.29 -2.27 3.50
N LEU A 231 -20.66 -1.34 2.77
CA LEU A 231 -21.39 -0.28 2.07
C LEU A 231 -22.32 -0.84 0.98
N ALA A 232 -21.84 -1.81 0.18
CA ALA A 232 -22.67 -2.48 -0.81
C ALA A 232 -23.92 -3.11 -0.18
N GLY A 233 -23.75 -3.84 0.94
CA GLY A 233 -24.87 -4.42 1.69
C GLY A 233 -25.85 -3.37 2.22
N ARG A 234 -25.36 -2.25 2.78
CA ARG A 234 -26.20 -1.14 3.25
C ARG A 234 -26.96 -0.42 2.13
N ARG A 235 -26.43 -0.45 0.91
CA ARG A 235 -27.04 0.16 -0.28
C ARG A 235 -27.88 -0.83 -1.09
N GLU A 236 -28.00 -2.08 -0.62
CA GLU A 236 -28.68 -3.16 -1.35
C GLU A 236 -28.11 -3.37 -2.78
N LEU A 237 -26.81 -3.11 -2.95
CA LEU A 237 -26.08 -3.26 -4.21
C LEU A 237 -25.22 -4.52 -4.18
N GLN A 238 -25.01 -5.12 -5.35
CA GLN A 238 -24.00 -6.16 -5.51
C GLN A 238 -22.59 -5.54 -5.43
N PRO A 239 -21.61 -6.21 -4.81
CA PRO A 239 -20.24 -5.70 -4.71
C PRO A 239 -19.61 -5.35 -6.08
N SER A 240 -19.90 -6.14 -7.13
CA SER A 240 -19.46 -5.87 -8.51
C SER A 240 -20.11 -4.66 -9.16
N ALA A 241 -21.21 -4.15 -8.60
CA ALA A 241 -21.85 -2.93 -9.06
C ALA A 241 -21.17 -1.67 -8.50
N LEU A 242 -20.28 -1.80 -7.53
CA LEU A 242 -19.46 -0.69 -7.03
C LEU A 242 -18.14 -0.65 -7.80
N TYR A 243 -17.67 0.54 -8.16
CA TYR A 243 -16.33 0.78 -8.66
C TYR A 243 -15.57 1.59 -7.62
N HIS A 244 -14.66 0.93 -6.91
CA HIS A 244 -13.90 1.49 -5.81
C HIS A 244 -12.52 1.93 -6.31
N VAL A 245 -12.27 3.22 -6.18
CA VAL A 245 -11.04 3.89 -6.53
C VAL A 245 -10.33 4.32 -5.26
N THR A 246 -9.01 4.20 -5.20
CA THR A 246 -8.23 4.77 -4.09
C THR A 246 -7.17 5.74 -4.58
N LEU A 247 -7.02 6.88 -3.89
CA LEU A 247 -5.92 7.82 -4.10
C LEU A 247 -4.75 7.43 -3.18
N MET A 248 -3.60 7.05 -3.74
CA MET A 248 -2.48 6.46 -3.00
C MET A 248 -1.11 7.11 -3.33
N PRO A 249 -0.13 7.04 -2.42
CA PRO A 249 1.19 7.66 -2.63
C PRO A 249 2.18 6.78 -3.41
N CYS A 250 1.77 5.60 -3.89
CA CYS A 250 2.69 4.57 -4.40
C CYS A 250 2.09 3.78 -5.56
N TYR A 251 2.91 3.41 -6.55
CA TYR A 251 2.50 2.50 -7.63
C TYR A 251 2.33 1.06 -7.17
N ASP A 252 3.07 0.60 -6.15
CA ASP A 252 2.94 -0.78 -5.65
C ASP A 252 1.55 -1.05 -5.06
N LYS A 253 0.78 0.01 -4.71
CA LYS A 253 -0.63 -0.10 -4.30
C LYS A 253 -1.53 -0.57 -5.44
N LYS A 254 -1.18 -0.29 -6.71
CA LYS A 254 -1.83 -0.88 -7.89
C LYS A 254 -1.58 -2.39 -7.96
N LEU A 255 -0.34 -2.81 -7.70
CA LEU A 255 0.00 -4.24 -7.64
C LEU A 255 -0.75 -4.95 -6.52
N GLU A 256 -0.84 -4.32 -5.35
CA GLU A 256 -1.64 -4.82 -4.24
C GLU A 256 -3.11 -5.00 -4.64
N ALA A 257 -3.73 -3.99 -5.26
CA ALA A 257 -5.11 -4.06 -5.74
C ALA A 257 -5.36 -5.14 -6.80
N SER A 258 -4.32 -5.57 -7.53
CA SER A 258 -4.42 -6.62 -8.55
C SER A 258 -4.15 -8.04 -8.04
N ARG A 259 -3.87 -8.23 -6.75
CA ARG A 259 -3.60 -9.58 -6.21
C ARG A 259 -4.85 -10.44 -6.28
N GLU A 260 -4.66 -11.71 -6.65
CA GLU A 260 -5.74 -12.70 -6.69
C GLU A 260 -6.37 -12.93 -5.31
N ASP A 261 -5.61 -12.76 -4.22
CA ASP A 261 -6.12 -12.83 -2.85
C ASP A 261 -7.22 -11.81 -2.51
N PHE A 262 -7.35 -10.74 -3.31
CA PHE A 262 -8.35 -9.68 -3.12
C PHE A 262 -9.42 -9.65 -4.22
N TYR A 263 -9.44 -10.69 -5.06
CA TYR A 263 -10.50 -10.92 -6.02
C TYR A 263 -11.54 -11.90 -5.45
N SER A 264 -12.80 -11.50 -5.46
CA SER A 264 -13.90 -12.38 -5.09
C SER A 264 -14.46 -13.07 -6.33
N GLU A 265 -14.27 -14.38 -6.44
CA GLU A 265 -14.92 -15.18 -7.49
C GLU A 265 -16.45 -15.19 -7.36
N VAL A 266 -16.95 -15.18 -6.12
CA VAL A 266 -18.40 -15.20 -5.82
C VAL A 266 -19.09 -13.94 -6.34
N TYR A 267 -18.47 -12.78 -6.14
CA TYR A 267 -19.03 -11.50 -6.57
C TYR A 267 -18.50 -11.04 -7.93
N ASN A 268 -17.48 -11.71 -8.47
CA ASN A 268 -16.75 -11.35 -9.69
C ASN A 268 -16.24 -9.90 -9.65
N CYS A 269 -15.54 -9.52 -8.58
CA CYS A 269 -14.98 -8.18 -8.43
C CYS A 269 -13.72 -8.15 -7.55
N GLN A 270 -12.92 -7.10 -7.71
CA GLN A 270 -11.83 -6.76 -6.81
C GLN A 270 -12.34 -5.99 -5.59
N ASP A 271 -11.61 -6.07 -4.47
CA ASP A 271 -11.80 -5.17 -3.31
C ASP A 271 -11.51 -3.71 -3.69
N VAL A 272 -10.52 -3.47 -4.55
CA VAL A 272 -10.16 -2.17 -5.12
C VAL A 272 -10.01 -2.29 -6.63
N ASP A 273 -10.82 -1.57 -7.40
CA ASP A 273 -10.84 -1.70 -8.86
C ASP A 273 -9.78 -0.84 -9.55
N CYS A 274 -9.44 0.32 -8.96
CA CYS A 274 -8.47 1.24 -9.53
C CYS A 274 -7.71 2.02 -8.46
N VAL A 275 -6.40 2.15 -8.62
CA VAL A 275 -5.59 3.03 -7.79
C VAL A 275 -5.07 4.19 -8.63
N ILE A 276 -5.40 5.40 -8.21
CA ILE A 276 -4.88 6.65 -8.76
C ILE A 276 -3.82 7.20 -7.80
N THR A 277 -2.78 7.80 -8.35
CA THR A 277 -1.67 8.36 -7.56
C THR A 277 -1.70 9.88 -7.52
N ALA A 278 -0.91 10.49 -6.63
CA ALA A 278 -0.82 11.95 -6.53
C ALA A 278 -0.35 12.57 -7.87
N ILE A 279 0.65 11.96 -8.52
CA ILE A 279 1.15 12.39 -9.84
C ILE A 279 0.06 12.27 -10.90
N GLU A 280 -0.68 11.17 -10.94
CA GLU A 280 -1.75 10.98 -11.92
C GLU A 280 -2.89 11.97 -11.73
N LEU A 281 -3.23 12.32 -10.49
CA LEU A 281 -4.20 13.38 -10.20
C LEU A 281 -3.69 14.74 -10.68
N GLU A 282 -2.41 15.06 -10.49
CA GLU A 282 -1.79 16.28 -11.04
C GLU A 282 -1.82 16.30 -12.58
N GLN A 283 -1.61 15.15 -13.23
CA GLN A 283 -1.72 15.01 -14.69
C GLN A 283 -3.16 15.22 -15.18
N MET A 284 -4.16 14.71 -14.45
CA MET A 284 -5.57 14.94 -14.76
C MET A 284 -5.93 16.43 -14.66
N LEU A 285 -5.51 17.11 -13.58
CA LEU A 285 -5.70 18.55 -13.41
C LEU A 285 -5.03 19.36 -14.53
N SER A 286 -3.81 19.00 -14.90
CA SER A 286 -3.05 19.64 -15.98
C SER A 286 -3.73 19.44 -17.35
N SER A 287 -4.29 18.25 -17.59
CA SER A 287 -5.03 17.94 -18.83
C SER A 287 -6.34 18.73 -18.94
N ASP A 288 -6.92 19.10 -17.79
CA ASP A 288 -8.11 19.95 -17.68
C ASP A 288 -7.81 21.45 -17.70
N ASP A 289 -6.54 21.85 -17.83
CA ASP A 289 -6.02 23.22 -17.69
C ASP A 289 -6.49 23.90 -16.39
N LYS A 290 -6.40 23.18 -15.26
CA LYS A 290 -6.87 23.64 -13.95
C LYS A 290 -5.80 23.48 -12.87
N SER A 291 -5.74 24.45 -11.97
CA SER A 291 -5.07 24.27 -10.68
C SER A 291 -6.03 23.61 -9.69
N LEU A 292 -5.51 22.82 -8.74
CA LEU A 292 -6.33 22.29 -7.65
C LEU A 292 -6.98 23.43 -6.84
N SER A 293 -6.29 24.56 -6.69
CA SER A 293 -6.79 25.75 -6.00
C SER A 293 -8.08 26.31 -6.62
N ASP A 294 -8.26 26.13 -7.94
CA ASP A 294 -9.39 26.65 -8.71
C ASP A 294 -10.59 25.71 -8.73
N ILE A 295 -10.44 24.48 -8.23
CA ILE A 295 -11.53 23.51 -8.18
C ILE A 295 -12.59 23.97 -7.17
N MET A 296 -13.87 23.73 -7.47
CA MET A 296 -14.93 23.99 -6.51
C MET A 296 -14.83 23.01 -5.33
N ASP A 297 -15.06 23.50 -4.12
CA ASP A 297 -15.06 22.68 -2.92
C ASP A 297 -16.16 21.60 -2.99
N GLY A 298 -15.84 20.39 -2.53
CA GLY A 298 -16.78 19.31 -2.27
C GLY A 298 -16.57 18.72 -0.89
N GLU A 299 -17.62 18.17 -0.28
CA GLU A 299 -17.53 17.54 1.03
C GLU A 299 -17.10 16.07 0.95
N LEU A 300 -16.46 15.57 2.00
CA LEU A 300 -16.35 14.13 2.19
C LEU A 300 -17.71 13.52 2.55
N ASP A 301 -17.94 12.34 2.01
CA ASP A 301 -19.07 11.49 2.37
C ASP A 301 -18.67 10.59 3.53
N TRP A 302 -19.64 10.26 4.38
CA TRP A 302 -19.41 9.44 5.56
C TRP A 302 -20.60 8.49 5.73
N PRO A 303 -20.61 7.35 5.03
CA PRO A 303 -21.75 6.43 5.03
C PRO A 303 -21.76 5.49 6.24
N TRP A 304 -20.90 5.73 7.23
CA TRP A 304 -20.69 4.86 8.39
C TRP A 304 -21.62 5.24 9.55
N ASP A 305 -21.77 6.55 9.85
CA ASP A 305 -22.64 7.08 10.91
C ASP A 305 -22.89 8.61 10.80
N GLU A 306 -23.76 9.20 11.64
CA GLU A 306 -24.01 10.65 11.71
C GLU A 306 -23.17 11.39 12.77
N SER A 307 -22.58 10.69 13.75
CA SER A 307 -22.00 11.33 14.96
C SER A 307 -20.53 11.73 14.87
N ASP A 308 -19.76 11.20 13.91
CA ASP A 308 -18.31 11.35 13.90
C ASP A 308 -17.83 12.47 12.97
N ALA A 309 -16.82 13.20 13.42
CA ALA A 309 -16.21 14.27 12.65
C ALA A 309 -15.52 13.71 11.39
N LYS A 310 -16.09 14.05 10.23
CA LYS A 310 -15.52 13.77 8.91
C LYS A 310 -14.18 14.48 8.75
N GLY A 311 -13.21 13.83 8.14
CA GLY A 311 -11.95 14.46 7.81
C GLY A 311 -10.78 13.50 7.85
N ILE A 312 -9.74 13.87 7.11
CA ILE A 312 -8.48 13.14 7.08
C ILE A 312 -7.78 13.36 8.41
N LYS A 313 -7.54 12.26 9.13
CA LYS A 313 -6.80 12.26 10.39
C LYS A 313 -5.43 11.60 10.20
N GLY A 314 -4.51 11.92 11.10
CA GLY A 314 -3.25 11.20 11.26
C GLY A 314 -3.30 10.28 12.47
N HIS A 315 -2.34 9.36 12.52
CA HIS A 315 -2.08 8.53 13.69
C HIS A 315 -0.74 8.90 14.31
N ILE A 316 -0.60 8.60 15.61
CA ILE A 316 0.65 8.80 16.32
C ILE A 316 1.79 8.09 15.61
N GLY A 317 2.91 8.79 15.44
CA GLY A 317 4.15 8.19 14.98
C GLY A 317 4.59 8.57 13.57
N SER A 318 4.98 7.57 12.79
CA SER A 318 5.53 7.75 11.44
C SER A 318 4.48 8.27 10.45
N GLY A 319 4.91 9.02 9.44
CA GLY A 319 4.05 9.41 8.30
C GLY A 319 3.63 8.24 7.39
N SER A 320 3.97 7.01 7.77
CA SER A 320 3.55 5.77 7.10
C SER A 320 2.42 5.05 7.86
N GLY A 321 1.73 5.76 8.77
CA GLY A 321 0.58 5.25 9.52
C GLY A 321 0.89 4.82 10.95
N GLY A 322 2.11 5.05 11.46
CA GLY A 322 2.36 4.95 12.91
C GLY A 322 2.37 3.54 13.53
N TYR A 323 2.41 2.48 12.72
CA TYR A 323 2.25 1.09 13.19
C TYR A 323 3.23 0.69 14.28
N SER A 324 4.52 0.99 14.13
CA SER A 324 5.53 0.64 15.14
C SER A 324 5.20 1.25 16.50
N ASP A 325 4.69 2.48 16.51
CA ASP A 325 4.41 3.24 17.73
C ASP A 325 3.13 2.73 18.39
N ALA A 326 2.06 2.60 17.61
CA ALA A 326 0.78 2.06 18.07
C ALA A 326 0.93 0.62 18.62
N VAL A 327 1.69 -0.24 17.94
CA VAL A 327 1.92 -1.63 18.38
C VAL A 327 2.83 -1.66 19.61
N PHE A 328 3.87 -0.82 19.67
CA PHE A 328 4.77 -0.76 20.83
C PHE A 328 4.04 -0.33 22.09
N LEU A 329 3.30 0.79 22.03
CA LEU A 329 2.58 1.35 23.17
C LEU A 329 1.52 0.37 23.68
N HIS A 330 0.73 -0.22 22.77
CA HIS A 330 -0.27 -1.22 23.14
C HIS A 330 0.36 -2.48 23.75
N ALA A 331 1.46 -2.97 23.18
CA ALA A 331 2.16 -4.13 23.72
C ALA A 331 2.79 -3.87 25.09
N ALA A 332 3.37 -2.70 25.30
CA ALA A 332 3.97 -2.31 26.56
C ALA A 332 2.94 -2.32 27.70
N ASP A 333 1.76 -1.76 27.45
CA ASP A 333 0.66 -1.75 28.40
C ASP A 333 0.09 -3.18 28.61
N GLN A 334 -0.30 -3.85 27.53
CA GLN A 334 -1.04 -5.12 27.63
C GLN A 334 -0.20 -6.34 28.04
N LEU A 335 1.11 -6.34 27.77
CA LEU A 335 2.01 -7.45 28.15
C LEU A 335 2.78 -7.16 29.43
N PHE A 336 3.07 -5.89 29.71
CA PHE A 336 3.98 -5.52 30.80
C PHE A 336 3.38 -4.53 31.79
N GLY A 337 2.13 -4.09 31.64
CA GLY A 337 1.50 -3.10 32.52
C GLY A 337 2.28 -1.78 32.57
N ALA A 338 3.01 -1.45 31.50
CA ALA A 338 3.75 -0.21 31.37
C ALA A 338 2.86 0.79 30.64
N THR A 339 2.01 1.50 31.39
CA THR A 339 1.18 2.59 30.88
C THR A 339 2.07 3.81 30.60
N ASP A 340 1.90 4.45 29.44
CA ASP A 340 2.72 5.58 28.95
C ASP A 340 4.24 5.34 28.98
N PRO A 341 4.74 4.26 28.37
CA PRO A 341 6.17 3.98 28.36
C PRO A 341 6.91 5.04 27.52
N PRO A 342 8.17 5.36 27.85
CA PRO A 342 8.97 6.21 26.99
C PRO A 342 9.20 5.52 25.65
N LEU A 343 8.78 6.18 24.56
CA LEU A 343 8.98 5.72 23.19
C LEU A 343 10.01 6.61 22.49
N GLU A 344 11.28 6.25 22.63
CA GLU A 344 12.41 6.99 22.06
C GLU A 344 13.13 6.15 20.99
N TYR A 345 13.09 6.63 19.75
CA TYR A 345 13.83 6.01 18.66
C TYR A 345 15.27 6.47 18.60
N LYS A 346 16.18 5.51 18.56
CA LYS A 346 17.60 5.72 18.28
C LYS A 346 17.88 5.41 16.82
N ASN A 347 18.48 6.36 16.11
CA ASN A 347 19.00 6.13 14.77
C ASN A 347 20.19 5.19 14.85
N LEU A 348 20.27 4.22 13.94
CA LEU A 348 21.45 3.37 13.79
C LEU A 348 22.43 4.01 12.79
N ARG A 349 22.65 3.36 11.65
CA ARG A 349 23.61 3.81 10.63
C ARG A 349 23.11 4.99 9.81
N ASN A 350 21.79 5.12 9.65
CA ASN A 350 21.12 6.13 8.85
C ASN A 350 19.74 6.44 9.48
N PRO A 351 19.10 7.58 9.15
CA PRO A 351 17.81 7.96 9.72
C PRO A 351 16.64 7.03 9.32
N ASP A 352 16.84 6.20 8.30
CA ASP A 352 15.86 5.24 7.79
C ASP A 352 15.92 3.87 8.49
N PHE A 353 16.85 3.67 9.42
CA PHE A 353 16.86 2.54 10.33
C PHE A 353 16.91 3.04 11.77
N ARG A 354 15.81 2.87 12.49
CA ARG A 354 15.66 3.32 13.87
C ARG A 354 15.14 2.20 14.76
N GLU A 355 15.51 2.22 16.03
CA GLU A 355 15.06 1.22 17.01
C GLU A 355 14.59 1.85 18.31
N ALA A 356 13.62 1.20 18.94
CA ALA A 356 13.11 1.53 20.26
C ALA A 356 13.04 0.26 21.11
N SER A 357 13.28 0.38 22.41
CA SER A 357 13.25 -0.74 23.34
C SER A 357 12.48 -0.38 24.60
N LEU A 358 11.81 -1.38 25.18
CA LEU A 358 11.24 -1.30 26.51
C LEU A 358 12.08 -2.17 27.44
N GLU A 359 12.57 -1.58 28.52
CA GLU A 359 13.22 -2.31 29.60
C GLU A 359 12.28 -2.42 30.80
N LYS A 360 12.19 -3.62 31.38
CA LYS A 360 11.48 -3.89 32.62
C LYS A 360 12.31 -4.81 33.50
N ASP A 361 12.48 -4.47 34.77
CA ASP A 361 13.29 -5.21 35.74
C ASP A 361 14.73 -5.50 35.25
N GLY A 362 15.33 -4.54 34.54
CA GLY A 362 16.68 -4.65 33.98
C GLY A 362 16.81 -5.60 32.77
N LYS A 363 15.69 -6.01 32.16
CA LYS A 363 15.65 -6.84 30.95
C LYS A 363 14.97 -6.09 29.82
N GLU A 364 15.54 -6.17 28.61
CA GLU A 364 14.86 -5.73 27.38
C GLU A 364 13.70 -6.69 27.09
N VAL A 365 12.46 -6.22 27.25
CA VAL A 365 11.24 -7.03 27.09
C VAL A 365 10.55 -6.80 25.74
N LEU A 366 10.73 -5.62 25.15
CA LEU A 366 10.34 -5.31 23.78
C LEU A 366 11.50 -4.63 23.06
N LYS A 367 11.63 -4.94 21.77
CA LYS A 367 12.62 -4.33 20.87
C LYS A 367 12.02 -4.20 19.49
N PHE A 368 11.80 -2.98 19.05
CA PHE A 368 11.12 -2.63 17.82
C PHE A 368 12.09 -1.94 16.87
N ALA A 369 11.85 -2.05 15.58
CA ALA A 369 12.58 -1.29 14.57
C ALA A 369 11.65 -0.71 13.50
N ILE A 370 12.09 0.39 12.91
CA ILE A 370 11.57 0.92 11.65
C ILE A 370 12.70 0.77 10.63
N ALA A 371 12.43 0.08 9.53
CA ALA A 371 13.38 -0.18 8.45
C ALA A 371 12.81 0.30 7.11
N ASN A 372 13.19 1.51 6.72
CA ASN A 372 12.82 2.12 5.45
C ASN A 372 13.92 1.91 4.40
N GLY A 373 13.54 1.65 3.15
CA GLY A 373 14.46 1.49 2.03
C GLY A 373 15.06 0.08 1.89
N PHE A 374 15.20 -0.40 0.65
CA PHE A 374 15.64 -1.77 0.35
C PHE A 374 16.99 -2.15 0.96
N ARG A 375 17.94 -1.21 1.06
CA ARG A 375 19.23 -1.47 1.71
C ARG A 375 19.05 -1.91 3.16
N ASN A 376 18.18 -1.23 3.90
CA ASN A 376 17.87 -1.56 5.29
C ASN A 376 17.08 -2.87 5.39
N ILE A 377 16.13 -3.09 4.48
CA ILE A 377 15.33 -4.32 4.37
C ILE A 377 16.23 -5.54 4.13
N GLN A 378 17.14 -5.47 3.15
CA GLN A 378 18.07 -6.55 2.83
C GLN A 378 18.95 -6.91 4.04
N ASN A 379 19.45 -5.89 4.74
CA ASN A 379 20.23 -6.11 5.97
C ASN A 379 19.42 -6.78 7.07
N LEU A 380 18.16 -6.36 7.27
CA LEU A 380 17.23 -6.98 8.22
C LEU A 380 17.00 -8.45 7.88
N VAL A 381 16.64 -8.75 6.63
CA VAL A 381 16.36 -10.12 6.19
C VAL A 381 17.60 -11.01 6.32
N GLN A 382 18.80 -10.50 5.98
CA GLN A 382 20.04 -11.24 6.18
C GLN A 382 20.32 -11.55 7.65
N LYS A 383 20.05 -10.61 8.57
CA LYS A 383 20.16 -10.86 10.02
C LYS A 383 19.18 -11.93 10.47
N LEU A 384 17.93 -11.86 10.01
CA LEU A 384 16.90 -12.83 10.33
C LEU A 384 17.25 -14.24 9.83
N LYS A 385 17.71 -14.37 8.57
CA LYS A 385 18.19 -15.65 8.00
C LYS A 385 19.35 -16.27 8.78
N ARG A 386 20.16 -15.45 9.44
CA ARG A 386 21.29 -15.90 10.28
C ARG A 386 20.89 -16.19 11.72
N GLY A 387 19.61 -16.03 12.09
CA GLY A 387 19.14 -16.16 13.47
C GLY A 387 19.68 -15.05 14.40
N LYS A 388 19.98 -13.87 13.84
CA LYS A 388 20.61 -12.74 14.56
C LYS A 388 19.73 -11.48 14.60
N SER A 389 18.43 -11.61 14.33
CA SER A 389 17.49 -10.49 14.49
C SER A 389 17.11 -10.36 15.96
N PRO A 390 17.39 -9.23 16.63
CA PRO A 390 17.02 -9.03 18.04
C PRO A 390 15.59 -8.45 18.20
N TYR A 391 14.90 -8.20 17.09
CA TYR A 391 13.63 -7.48 17.10
C TYR A 391 12.45 -8.41 17.34
N HIS A 392 11.45 -7.88 18.05
CA HIS A 392 10.15 -8.49 18.23
C HIS A 392 9.17 -8.01 17.16
N TYR A 393 9.25 -6.73 16.77
CA TYR A 393 8.45 -6.15 15.69
C TYR A 393 9.32 -5.28 14.79
N VAL A 394 9.01 -5.26 13.49
CA VAL A 394 9.64 -4.33 12.55
C VAL A 394 8.61 -3.73 11.60
N GLU A 395 8.49 -2.40 11.59
CA GLU A 395 7.80 -1.66 10.53
C GLU A 395 8.72 -1.58 9.31
N VAL A 396 8.24 -2.06 8.17
CA VAL A 396 9.05 -2.19 6.95
C VAL A 396 8.42 -1.39 5.82
N MET A 397 9.17 -0.43 5.28
CA MET A 397 8.73 0.38 4.14
C MET A 397 9.76 0.33 3.01
N ALA A 398 9.33 0.02 1.79
CA ALA A 398 10.20 -0.10 0.64
C ALA A 398 10.87 1.23 0.26
N CYS A 399 10.18 2.35 0.45
CA CYS A 399 10.69 3.69 0.13
C CYS A 399 11.55 4.25 1.29
N PRO A 400 12.69 4.89 1.00
CA PRO A 400 13.40 5.72 1.99
C PRO A 400 12.46 6.78 2.56
N SER A 401 12.52 7.04 3.87
CA SER A 401 11.60 7.91 4.61
C SER A 401 10.11 7.51 4.58
N GLY A 402 9.79 6.29 4.16
CA GLY A 402 8.44 5.74 4.22
C GLY A 402 7.46 6.32 3.18
N CYS A 403 6.17 6.25 3.47
CA CYS A 403 5.10 6.55 2.50
C CYS A 403 5.03 8.04 2.09
N LEU A 404 5.55 8.96 2.91
CA LEU A 404 5.65 10.38 2.54
C LEU A 404 6.60 10.62 1.35
N ASN A 405 7.50 9.68 1.08
CA ASN A 405 8.40 9.67 -0.08
C ASN A 405 8.04 8.52 -1.04
N GLY A 406 6.76 8.15 -1.10
CA GLY A 406 6.27 7.09 -1.98
C GLY A 406 6.61 7.37 -3.45
N GLY A 407 6.77 6.29 -4.24
CA GLY A 407 7.22 6.37 -5.63
C GLY A 407 6.31 7.20 -6.56
N ALA A 408 5.06 7.41 -6.17
CA ALA A 408 4.06 8.15 -6.92
C ALA A 408 3.58 9.44 -6.23
N GLN A 409 4.38 9.94 -5.28
CA GLN A 409 4.18 11.26 -4.67
C GLN A 409 4.62 12.37 -5.62
N ILE A 410 4.06 13.56 -5.42
CA ILE A 410 4.45 14.76 -6.15
C ILE A 410 5.96 15.00 -5.96
N ARG A 411 6.69 15.25 -7.05
CA ARG A 411 8.15 15.44 -7.03
C ARG A 411 8.54 16.83 -6.51
N PRO A 412 9.76 17.02 -5.99
CA PRO A 412 10.23 18.36 -5.61
C PRO A 412 10.24 19.34 -6.79
N TYR A 413 10.08 20.64 -6.51
CA TYR A 413 10.32 21.69 -7.51
C TYR A 413 11.83 21.82 -7.82
N GLN A 414 12.18 22.50 -8.92
CA GLN A 414 13.58 22.78 -9.23
C GLN A 414 14.23 23.58 -8.07
N GLY A 415 15.26 22.98 -7.45
CA GLY A 415 16.01 23.58 -6.35
C GLY A 415 15.61 23.09 -4.95
N GLU A 416 14.49 22.38 -4.81
CA GLU A 416 14.10 21.73 -3.55
C GLU A 416 14.65 20.29 -3.50
N SER A 417 15.25 19.90 -2.38
CA SER A 417 15.68 18.52 -2.18
C SER A 417 14.52 17.62 -1.74
N THR A 418 14.57 16.34 -2.09
CA THR A 418 13.60 15.33 -1.60
C THR A 418 13.51 15.32 -0.07
N ARG A 419 14.63 15.55 0.62
CA ARG A 419 14.66 15.60 2.08
C ARG A 419 13.85 16.77 2.66
N GLU A 420 13.94 17.95 2.04
CA GLU A 420 13.18 19.14 2.45
C GLU A 420 11.68 18.94 2.20
N LEU A 421 11.32 18.38 1.04
CA LEU A 421 9.93 18.05 0.72
C LEU A 421 9.34 17.09 1.75
N VAL A 422 10.02 15.97 2.01
CA VAL A 422 9.57 14.96 3.00
C VAL A 422 9.48 15.56 4.41
N GLY A 423 10.41 16.44 4.79
CA GLY A 423 10.36 17.15 6.07
C GLY A 423 9.12 18.02 6.22
N GLN A 424 8.74 18.76 5.17
CA GLN A 424 7.51 19.56 5.15
C GLN A 424 6.26 18.69 5.23
N LEU A 425 6.21 17.60 4.46
CA LEU A 425 5.09 16.64 4.50
C LEU A 425 4.94 15.99 5.88
N TYR A 426 6.06 15.68 6.54
CA TYR A 426 6.04 15.14 7.89
C TYR A 426 5.47 16.14 8.91
N THR A 427 5.83 17.43 8.80
CA THR A 427 5.23 18.48 9.63
C THR A 427 3.73 18.57 9.41
N MET A 428 3.28 18.63 8.15
CA MET A 428 1.84 18.68 7.84
C MET A 428 1.09 17.45 8.36
N TYR A 429 1.69 16.25 8.25
CA TYR A 429 1.10 15.02 8.78
C TYR A 429 0.91 15.07 10.30
N ARG A 430 1.88 15.63 11.04
CA ARG A 430 1.78 15.80 12.51
C ARG A 430 0.77 16.86 12.94
N GLU A 431 0.44 17.79 12.06
CA GLU A 431 -0.56 18.84 12.30
C GLU A 431 -1.99 18.37 12.00
N LEU A 432 -2.17 17.19 11.40
CA LEU A 432 -3.49 16.59 11.21
C LEU A 432 -4.16 16.32 12.57
N PRO A 433 -5.49 16.47 12.65
CA PRO A 433 -6.26 15.92 13.76
C PRO A 433 -5.90 14.45 13.97
N GLN A 434 -5.73 14.02 15.21
CA GLN A 434 -5.39 12.62 15.49
C GLN A 434 -6.63 11.75 15.51
N SER A 435 -6.54 10.54 14.97
CA SER A 435 -7.56 9.52 15.19
C SER A 435 -7.60 9.11 16.66
N GLU A 436 -8.78 8.72 17.14
CA GLU A 436 -8.96 8.28 18.53
C GLU A 436 -8.63 6.79 18.64
N ASP A 437 -7.90 6.40 19.69
CA ASP A 437 -7.55 4.99 19.95
C ASP A 437 -8.80 4.11 20.14
N GLU A 438 -9.88 4.68 20.67
CA GLU A 438 -11.19 4.03 20.87
C GLU A 438 -12.27 4.63 19.95
N ASN A 439 -12.07 4.53 18.63
CA ASN A 439 -13.05 4.97 17.66
C ASN A 439 -14.40 4.20 17.81
N GLN A 440 -15.46 4.92 18.18
CA GLN A 440 -16.79 4.34 18.42
C GLN A 440 -17.39 3.73 17.15
N THR A 441 -17.15 4.35 15.99
CA THR A 441 -17.60 3.81 14.70
C THR A 441 -16.90 2.48 14.39
N VAL A 442 -15.60 2.36 14.63
CA VAL A 442 -14.86 1.09 14.47
C VAL A 442 -15.44 0.01 15.38
N SER A 443 -15.64 0.33 16.66
CA SER A 443 -16.20 -0.60 17.64
C SER A 443 -17.59 -1.10 17.24
N ARG A 444 -18.42 -0.21 16.69
CA ARG A 444 -19.75 -0.59 16.18
C ARG A 444 -19.66 -1.47 14.95
N LEU A 445 -18.81 -1.13 13.99
CA LEU A 445 -18.62 -1.90 12.76
C LEU A 445 -18.04 -3.29 13.04
N TYR A 446 -17.19 -3.45 14.06
CA TYR A 446 -16.82 -4.80 14.52
C TYR A 446 -18.05 -5.65 14.86
N ASN A 447 -19.04 -5.08 15.55
CA ASN A 447 -20.22 -5.82 15.96
C ASN A 447 -21.23 -6.00 14.81
N GLU A 448 -21.57 -4.92 14.11
CA GLU A 448 -22.63 -4.91 13.08
C GLU A 448 -22.18 -5.54 11.77
N TRP A 449 -20.96 -5.22 11.31
CA TRP A 449 -20.43 -5.74 10.06
C TRP A 449 -19.69 -7.04 10.26
N LEU A 450 -18.76 -7.09 11.22
CA LEU A 450 -17.82 -8.21 11.37
C LEU A 450 -18.29 -9.28 12.35
N SER A 451 -19.45 -9.15 12.99
CA SER A 451 -19.98 -10.13 13.96
C SER A 451 -19.04 -10.37 15.17
N GLY A 452 -18.31 -9.34 15.57
CA GLY A 452 -17.38 -9.32 16.70
C GLY A 452 -15.91 -9.34 16.28
N LYS A 453 -15.05 -8.80 17.16
CA LYS A 453 -13.59 -8.63 16.93
C LYS A 453 -12.85 -9.94 16.62
N HIS A 454 -13.24 -11.03 17.26
CA HIS A 454 -12.56 -12.33 17.13
C HIS A 454 -13.33 -13.33 16.25
N SER A 455 -14.24 -12.86 15.41
CA SER A 455 -15.04 -13.74 14.56
C SER A 455 -14.25 -14.23 13.34
N ASP A 456 -14.69 -15.34 12.75
CA ASP A 456 -14.13 -15.80 11.47
C ASP A 456 -14.37 -14.80 10.33
N LYS A 457 -15.44 -13.99 10.43
CA LYS A 457 -15.73 -12.93 9.47
C LYS A 457 -14.74 -11.77 9.59
N ALA A 458 -14.36 -11.37 10.81
CA ALA A 458 -13.30 -10.38 11.03
C ALA A 458 -11.99 -10.86 10.42
N ARG A 459 -11.60 -12.12 10.70
CA ARG A 459 -10.40 -12.71 10.11
C ARG A 459 -10.44 -12.73 8.58
N ALA A 460 -11.55 -13.15 7.98
CA ALA A 460 -11.69 -13.22 6.51
C ALA A 460 -11.67 -11.83 5.84
N MET A 461 -12.22 -10.81 6.51
CA MET A 461 -12.32 -9.46 5.93
C MET A 461 -11.07 -8.62 6.17
N LEU A 462 -10.39 -8.80 7.31
CA LEU A 462 -9.28 -7.93 7.76
C LEU A 462 -7.90 -8.59 7.65
N HIS A 463 -7.81 -9.88 7.37
CA HIS A 463 -6.53 -10.58 7.19
C HIS A 463 -6.39 -11.18 5.79
N THR A 464 -5.16 -11.47 5.43
CA THR A 464 -4.76 -12.09 4.16
C THR A 464 -3.61 -13.08 4.39
N GLN A 465 -3.18 -13.72 3.31
CA GLN A 465 -2.05 -14.64 3.28
C GLN A 465 -1.06 -14.22 2.19
N TYR A 466 0.15 -14.77 2.27
CA TYR A 466 1.23 -14.48 1.33
C TYR A 466 1.77 -15.76 0.74
N HIS A 467 2.11 -15.70 -0.54
CA HIS A 467 2.48 -16.89 -1.30
C HIS A 467 3.86 -16.71 -1.91
N ALA A 468 4.71 -17.73 -1.79
CA ALA A 468 6.01 -17.71 -2.44
C ALA A 468 5.81 -17.80 -3.95
N LEU A 469 6.41 -16.87 -4.70
CA LEU A 469 6.40 -16.94 -6.15
C LEU A 469 7.55 -17.85 -6.60
N GLU A 470 7.21 -18.97 -7.24
CA GLU A 470 8.20 -19.85 -7.84
C GLU A 470 8.93 -19.10 -8.96
N LYS A 471 10.25 -19.00 -8.85
CA LYS A 471 11.06 -18.57 -9.99
C LYS A 471 10.99 -19.69 -11.02
N SER A 472 10.30 -19.45 -12.12
CA SER A 472 10.45 -20.26 -13.32
C SER A 472 11.88 -20.07 -13.83
N ASP A 473 12.80 -20.89 -13.35
CA ASP A 473 14.13 -21.05 -13.94
C ASP A 473 13.94 -21.70 -15.32
N VAL A 474 13.46 -20.92 -16.29
CA VAL A 474 13.67 -21.25 -17.69
C VAL A 474 15.14 -20.99 -17.95
N ALA A 475 15.96 -21.95 -17.58
CA ALA A 475 17.34 -22.05 -18.05
C ALA A 475 17.26 -22.19 -19.57
N LEU A 476 17.24 -21.05 -20.26
CA LEU A 476 17.58 -20.98 -21.68
C LEU A 476 19.04 -21.43 -21.78
N ASN A 477 19.22 -22.74 -21.97
CA ASN A 477 20.48 -23.37 -22.37
C ASN A 477 20.87 -22.86 -23.77
N ILE A 478 21.27 -21.59 -23.85
CA ILE A 478 21.95 -21.05 -25.00
C ILE A 478 23.42 -21.43 -24.81
N LYS A 479 23.83 -22.50 -25.48
CA LYS A 479 25.27 -22.78 -25.68
C LYS A 479 25.80 -21.70 -26.63
N TRP A 480 26.79 -20.96 -26.15
CA TRP A 480 27.60 -20.00 -26.92
C TRP A 480 28.38 -20.69 -28.04
#